data_AF-A0A7S4AKP6-F1
#
_entry.id   AF-A0A7S4AKP6-F1
#
_cell.length_a   1.000
_cell.length_b   1.000
_cell.length_c   1.000
_cell.angle_alpha   90.00
_cell.angle_beta   90.00
_cell.angle_gamma   90.00
#
_symmetry.space_group_name_H-M   'P 1'
#
loop_
_entity.id
_entity.type
_entity.pdbx_description
1 polymer ?
#
loop_
_entity_poly.entity_id
_entity_poly.type
_entity_poly.pdbx_seq_one_letter_code
_entity_poly.pdbx_strand_id
1 'polypeptide(L)'
;MHYVVVHKNLMAAIGEILGDVVTPEIAGAWSEAVLFLAKVFIDTEEALYKKLEEREGGWSGYAEFEVSKIKDMIADGSVKQVTFKPPTGSALEGKSFDFTAGQYLSLRIDIDGDGRTSPRHYTCTSPVGADFLQCTIKKVEGGTMSNYVHEHLREGHRVTLAAPLGIFTAPETPTPAVLMSAGI
;
A
#
# COMPACT_ATOMS: atom_id res chain seq x y z
N MET A 1 -9.10 -15.34 2.49
CA MET A 1 -10.56 -15.55 2.64
C MET A 1 -11.34 -14.28 2.29
N HIS A 2 -11.06 -13.62 1.15
CA HIS A 2 -11.75 -12.39 0.73
C HIS A 2 -12.52 -12.56 -0.58
N TYR A 3 -11.97 -13.29 -1.54
CA TYR A 3 -12.58 -13.54 -2.86
C TYR A 3 -13.97 -14.17 -2.81
N VAL A 4 -14.22 -15.11 -1.88
CA VAL A 4 -15.55 -15.73 -1.72
C VAL A 4 -16.60 -14.71 -1.29
N VAL A 5 -16.24 -13.77 -0.41
CA VAL A 5 -17.15 -12.72 0.05
C VAL A 5 -17.42 -11.73 -1.08
N VAL A 6 -16.39 -11.34 -1.83
CA VAL A 6 -16.55 -10.46 -3.01
C VAL A 6 -17.42 -11.11 -4.06
N HIS A 7 -17.15 -12.38 -4.41
CA HIS A 7 -17.94 -13.15 -5.36
C HIS A 7 -19.42 -13.20 -4.96
N LYS A 8 -19.72 -13.59 -3.72
CA LYS A 8 -21.10 -13.66 -3.22
C LYS A 8 -21.85 -12.35 -3.39
N ASN A 9 -21.25 -11.23 -2.98
CA ASN A 9 -21.91 -9.92 -3.05
C ASN A 9 -21.99 -9.38 -4.48
N LEU A 10 -20.97 -9.63 -5.31
CA LEU A 10 -21.00 -9.27 -6.73
C LEU A 10 -22.11 -10.01 -7.47
N MET A 11 -22.25 -11.32 -7.27
CA MET A 11 -23.30 -12.11 -7.90
C MET A 11 -24.70 -11.68 -7.44
N ALA A 12 -24.85 -11.32 -6.17
CA ALA A 12 -26.10 -10.76 -5.64
C ALA A 12 -26.45 -9.42 -6.32
N ALA A 13 -25.48 -8.51 -6.43
CA ALA A 13 -25.67 -7.20 -7.09
C ALA A 13 -25.99 -7.33 -8.58
N ILE A 14 -25.34 -8.27 -9.29
CA ILE A 14 -25.64 -8.56 -10.70
C ILE A 14 -27.09 -9.02 -10.85
N GLY A 15 -27.54 -9.94 -9.99
CA GLY A 15 -28.93 -10.42 -10.01
C GLY A 15 -29.95 -9.32 -9.70
N GLU A 16 -29.64 -8.44 -8.74
CA GLU A 16 -30.51 -7.33 -8.36
C GLU A 16 -30.64 -6.28 -9.49
N ILE A 17 -29.53 -5.91 -10.12
CA ILE A 17 -29.49 -4.81 -11.11
C ILE A 17 -30.02 -5.29 -12.48
N LEU A 18 -29.64 -6.49 -12.92
CA LEU A 18 -29.96 -6.98 -14.25
C LEU A 18 -31.23 -7.85 -14.30
N GLY A 19 -31.71 -8.32 -13.14
CA GLY A 19 -32.98 -9.04 -13.01
C GLY A 19 -33.11 -10.22 -13.96
N ASP A 20 -34.26 -10.31 -14.63
CA ASP A 20 -34.65 -11.45 -15.48
C ASP A 20 -33.76 -11.66 -16.72
N VAL A 21 -32.92 -10.69 -17.08
CA VAL A 21 -31.93 -10.84 -18.16
C VAL A 21 -30.84 -11.84 -17.78
N VAL A 22 -30.59 -12.04 -16.49
CA VAL A 22 -29.59 -13.00 -15.98
C VAL A 22 -30.23 -14.37 -15.83
N THR A 23 -30.25 -15.13 -16.93
CA THR A 23 -30.66 -16.54 -16.89
C THR A 23 -29.69 -17.35 -16.02
N PRO A 24 -30.09 -18.55 -15.54
CA PRO A 24 -29.19 -19.42 -14.78
C PRO A 24 -27.88 -19.77 -15.52
N GLU A 25 -27.94 -19.89 -16.85
CA GLU A 25 -26.77 -20.11 -17.70
C GLU A 25 -25.83 -18.89 -17.68
N ILE A 26 -26.37 -17.69 -17.83
CA ILE A 26 -25.60 -16.44 -17.77
C ILE A 26 -24.99 -16.25 -16.37
N ALA A 27 -25.76 -16.49 -15.31
CA ALA A 27 -25.26 -16.43 -13.93
C ALA A 27 -24.11 -17.41 -13.70
N GLY A 28 -24.24 -18.64 -14.21
CA GLY A 28 -23.19 -19.66 -14.13
C GLY A 28 -21.91 -19.22 -14.81
N ALA A 29 -22.00 -18.75 -16.06
CA ALA A 29 -20.84 -18.28 -16.82
C ALA A 29 -20.12 -17.11 -16.15
N TRP A 30 -20.86 -16.13 -15.60
CA TRP A 30 -20.27 -15.01 -14.84
C TRP A 30 -19.60 -15.49 -13.56
N SER A 31 -20.23 -16.40 -12.82
CA SER A 31 -19.66 -16.97 -11.61
C SER A 31 -18.35 -17.69 -11.89
N GLU A 32 -18.30 -18.51 -12.94
CA GLU A 32 -17.07 -19.21 -13.36
C GLU A 32 -15.97 -18.25 -13.76
N ALA A 33 -16.29 -17.21 -14.54
CA ALA A 33 -15.32 -16.20 -14.96
C ALA A 33 -14.72 -15.43 -13.77
N VAL A 34 -15.57 -15.01 -12.81
CA VAL A 34 -15.13 -14.32 -11.60
C VAL A 34 -14.25 -15.23 -10.74
N LEU A 35 -14.62 -16.50 -10.57
CA LEU A 35 -13.84 -17.46 -9.78
C LEU A 35 -12.51 -17.82 -10.46
N PHE A 36 -12.49 -17.92 -11.79
CA PHE A 36 -11.26 -18.11 -12.55
C PHE A 36 -10.30 -16.94 -12.32
N LEU A 37 -10.79 -15.70 -12.47
CA LEU A 37 -9.99 -14.52 -12.24
C LEU A 37 -9.54 -14.40 -10.78
N ALA A 38 -10.42 -14.72 -9.82
CA ALA A 38 -10.06 -14.78 -8.40
C ALA A 38 -8.91 -15.76 -8.14
N LYS A 39 -8.90 -16.92 -8.80
CA LYS A 39 -7.79 -17.86 -8.71
C LYS A 39 -6.48 -17.27 -9.23
N VAL A 40 -6.52 -16.61 -10.40
CA VAL A 40 -5.34 -15.94 -10.96
C VAL A 40 -4.78 -14.90 -9.97
N PHE A 41 -5.65 -14.10 -9.36
CA PHE A 41 -5.21 -13.12 -8.35
C PHE A 41 -4.63 -13.78 -7.10
N ILE A 42 -5.30 -14.79 -6.53
CA ILE A 42 -4.81 -15.53 -5.34
C ILE A 42 -3.40 -16.09 -5.62
N ASP A 43 -3.23 -16.83 -6.72
CA ASP A 43 -1.96 -17.45 -7.05
C ASP A 43 -0.86 -16.39 -7.27
N THR A 44 -1.21 -15.25 -7.87
CA THR A 44 -0.28 -14.13 -8.11
C THR A 44 0.10 -13.42 -6.81
N GLU A 45 -0.86 -13.16 -5.93
CA GLU A 45 -0.66 -12.51 -4.62
C GLU A 45 0.17 -13.39 -3.69
N GLU A 46 -0.08 -14.69 -3.63
CA GLU A 46 0.72 -15.64 -2.85
C GLU A 46 2.18 -15.66 -3.32
N ALA A 47 2.40 -15.71 -4.63
CA ALA A 47 3.75 -15.65 -5.20
C ALA A 47 4.44 -14.30 -4.89
N LEU A 48 3.69 -13.20 -4.89
CA LEU A 48 4.19 -11.88 -4.54
C LEU A 48 4.58 -11.79 -3.07
N TYR A 49 3.74 -12.28 -2.15
CA TYR A 49 4.04 -12.26 -0.72
C TYR A 49 5.27 -13.10 -0.38
N LYS A 50 5.42 -14.28 -0.99
CA LYS A 50 6.63 -15.10 -0.82
C LYS A 50 7.89 -14.36 -1.28
N LYS A 51 7.83 -13.74 -2.47
CA LYS A 51 8.95 -12.94 -2.99
C LYS A 51 9.28 -11.74 -2.10
N LEU A 52 8.29 -11.14 -1.44
CA LEU A 52 8.53 -10.04 -0.51
C LEU A 52 9.29 -10.52 0.72
N GLU A 53 8.91 -11.66 1.31
CA GLU A 53 9.59 -12.21 2.50
C GLU A 53 11.03 -12.64 2.21
N GLU A 54 11.34 -13.04 0.97
CA GLU A 54 12.68 -13.44 0.54
C GLU A 54 13.64 -12.26 0.33
N ARG A 55 13.15 -11.00 0.31
CA ARG A 55 13.99 -9.80 0.13
C ARG A 55 14.71 -9.41 1.41
N GLU A 56 15.84 -8.73 1.27
CA GLU A 56 16.52 -8.11 2.40
C GLU A 56 15.62 -7.03 3.04
N GLY A 57 15.35 -7.18 4.34
CA GLY A 57 14.40 -6.34 5.07
C GLY A 57 12.94 -6.51 4.64
N GLY A 58 12.60 -7.57 3.91
CA GLY A 58 11.26 -7.84 3.41
C GLY A 58 10.31 -8.46 4.43
N TRP A 59 9.00 -8.25 4.23
CA TRP A 59 7.92 -8.87 5.02
C TRP A 59 6.63 -8.98 4.21
N SER A 60 5.73 -9.87 4.63
CA SER A 60 4.36 -9.96 4.10
C SER A 60 3.34 -9.30 5.03
N GLY A 61 2.21 -8.87 4.46
CA GLY A 61 1.15 -8.20 5.21
C GLY A 61 1.59 -6.83 5.74
N TYR A 62 1.42 -6.60 7.04
CA TYR A 62 1.71 -5.33 7.69
C TYR A 62 2.66 -5.54 8.88
N ALA A 63 3.70 -4.71 8.96
CA ALA A 63 4.62 -4.64 10.09
C ALA A 63 4.51 -3.28 10.78
N GLU A 64 4.80 -3.24 12.08
CA GLU A 64 4.82 -2.01 12.86
C GLU A 64 6.12 -1.22 12.61
N PHE A 65 6.00 0.10 12.53
CA PHE A 65 7.09 1.05 12.41
C PHE A 65 6.90 2.22 13.37
N GLU A 66 7.99 2.83 13.81
CA GLU A 66 8.02 4.11 14.50
C GLU A 66 8.24 5.26 13.52
N VAL A 67 7.51 6.37 13.70
CA VAL A 67 7.84 7.62 13.04
C VAL A 67 9.08 8.22 13.70
N SER A 68 10.23 8.09 13.06
CA SER A 68 11.49 8.57 13.62
C SER A 68 11.78 10.04 13.30
N LYS A 69 11.16 10.57 12.24
CA LYS A 69 11.35 11.96 11.82
C LYS A 69 10.20 12.47 10.96
N ILE A 70 9.77 13.72 11.18
CA ILE A 70 8.87 14.45 10.29
C ILE A 70 9.54 15.75 9.84
N LYS A 71 9.57 16.01 8.53
CA LYS A 71 10.17 17.21 7.95
C LYS A 71 9.21 17.90 6.99
N ASP A 72 8.97 19.19 7.19
CA ASP A 72 8.27 20.02 6.19
C ASP A 72 9.17 20.22 4.97
N MET A 73 8.64 19.91 3.78
CA MET A 73 9.39 19.92 2.53
C MET A 73 9.23 21.23 1.75
N ILE A 74 8.22 22.02 2.09
CA ILE A 74 7.95 23.35 1.55
C ILE A 74 7.52 24.30 2.68
N ALA A 75 7.68 25.60 2.45
CA ALA A 75 7.57 26.63 3.50
C ALA A 75 6.18 26.71 4.16
N ASP A 76 5.11 26.36 3.45
CA ASP A 76 3.74 26.40 3.99
C ASP A 76 3.35 25.13 4.78
N GLY A 77 4.25 24.16 4.87
CA GLY A 77 4.02 22.90 5.59
C GLY A 77 2.98 21.98 4.96
N SER A 78 2.50 22.26 3.74
CA SER A 78 1.48 21.45 3.06
C SER A 78 2.05 20.18 2.41
N VAL A 79 3.37 19.97 2.48
CA VAL A 79 4.03 18.72 2.10
C VAL A 79 5.02 18.32 3.18
N LYS A 80 4.87 17.10 3.72
CA LYS A 80 5.73 16.53 4.77
C LYS A 80 6.40 15.25 4.30
N GLN A 81 7.69 15.13 4.57
CA GLN A 81 8.41 13.87 4.50
C GLN A 81 8.35 13.19 5.87
N VAL A 82 7.99 11.92 5.88
CA VAL A 82 7.89 11.10 7.09
C VAL A 82 8.88 9.96 6.98
N THR A 83 9.69 9.77 8.03
CA THR A 83 10.68 8.69 8.14
C THR A 83 10.20 7.66 9.14
N PHE A 84 10.30 6.39 8.76
CA PHE A 84 9.85 5.25 9.52
C PHE A 84 11.03 4.34 9.82
N LYS A 85 11.22 3.98 11.09
CA LYS A 85 12.18 2.96 11.51
C LYS A 85 11.48 1.78 12.18
N PRO A 86 12.00 0.55 12.02
CA PRO A 86 11.53 -0.58 12.80
C PRO A 86 11.61 -0.28 14.30
N PRO A 87 10.62 -0.66 15.11
CA PRO A 87 10.71 -0.58 16.57
C PRO A 87 11.90 -1.40 17.10
N THR A 88 12.52 -0.92 18.17
CA THR A 88 13.52 -1.70 18.91
C THR A 88 12.93 -3.02 19.39
N GLY A 89 13.66 -4.13 19.19
CA GLY A 89 13.27 -5.49 19.48
C GLY A 89 12.40 -6.17 18.41
N SER A 90 12.05 -5.47 17.32
CA SER A 90 11.28 -6.06 16.23
C SER A 90 12.15 -6.97 15.34
N ALA A 91 11.52 -7.90 14.62
CA ALA A 91 12.22 -8.76 13.65
C ALA A 91 12.89 -7.99 12.50
N LEU A 92 12.47 -6.74 12.26
CA LEU A 92 13.01 -5.85 11.24
C LEU A 92 14.09 -4.89 11.78
N GLU A 93 14.36 -4.88 13.09
CA GLU A 93 15.41 -4.01 13.66
C GLU A 93 16.78 -4.32 13.04
N GLY A 94 17.50 -3.26 12.66
CA GLY A 94 18.83 -3.36 12.06
C GLY A 94 18.85 -3.89 10.62
N LYS A 95 17.69 -4.12 10.00
CA LYS A 95 17.58 -4.50 8.58
C LYS A 95 17.74 -3.28 7.67
N SER A 96 18.35 -3.53 6.52
CA SER A 96 18.28 -2.63 5.37
C SER A 96 17.09 -3.01 4.49
N PHE A 97 16.45 -2.03 3.87
CA PHE A 97 15.27 -2.25 3.04
C PHE A 97 15.61 -2.16 1.56
N ASP A 98 15.54 -3.30 0.86
CA ASP A 98 15.71 -3.34 -0.58
C ASP A 98 14.36 -3.17 -1.30
N PHE A 99 14.36 -2.35 -2.36
CA PHE A 99 13.21 -2.08 -3.21
C PHE A 99 13.65 -1.37 -4.50
N THR A 100 12.76 -1.29 -5.48
CA THR A 100 13.04 -0.61 -6.75
C THR A 100 12.47 0.81 -6.74
N ALA A 101 13.27 1.80 -7.15
CA ALA A 101 12.83 3.19 -7.27
C ALA A 101 11.56 3.30 -8.13
N GLY A 102 10.52 3.95 -7.58
CA GLY A 102 9.18 4.04 -8.15
C GLY A 102 8.12 3.24 -7.39
N GLN A 103 8.52 2.26 -6.58
CA GLN A 103 7.61 1.52 -5.69
C GLN A 103 7.02 2.40 -4.59
N TYR A 104 5.88 1.98 -4.05
CA TYR A 104 5.14 2.65 -2.99
C TYR A 104 5.10 1.82 -1.70
N LEU A 105 5.01 2.53 -0.57
CA LEU A 105 4.67 1.99 0.74
C LEU A 105 3.16 2.08 0.95
N SER A 106 2.56 1.11 1.65
CA SER A 106 1.17 1.23 2.10
C SER A 106 1.12 1.61 3.57
N LEU A 107 0.79 2.86 3.86
CA LEU A 107 0.63 3.37 5.23
C LEU A 107 -0.77 3.04 5.75
N ARG A 108 -0.83 2.41 6.92
CA ARG A 108 -2.06 2.06 7.62
C ARG A 108 -2.00 2.58 9.06
N ILE A 109 -3.00 3.39 9.39
CA ILE A 109 -3.20 4.01 10.71
C ILE A 109 -4.68 3.83 11.07
N ASP A 110 -4.94 3.44 12.32
CA ASP A 110 -6.27 3.52 12.93
C ASP A 110 -6.46 4.94 13.46
N ILE A 111 -7.13 5.76 12.66
CA ILE A 111 -7.25 7.21 12.90
C ILE A 111 -8.28 7.49 14.01
N ASP A 112 -9.35 6.70 14.06
CA ASP A 112 -10.48 6.89 14.97
C ASP A 112 -10.36 6.04 16.26
N GLY A 113 -9.41 5.10 16.30
CA GLY A 113 -9.20 4.19 17.43
C GLY A 113 -10.26 3.10 17.55
N ASP A 114 -11.04 2.87 16.49
CA ASP A 114 -12.13 1.88 16.46
C ASP A 114 -11.74 0.56 15.77
N GLY A 115 -10.46 0.42 15.43
CA GLY A 115 -9.88 -0.72 14.72
C GLY A 115 -10.07 -0.68 13.20
N ARG A 116 -10.81 0.30 12.66
CA ARG A 116 -10.99 0.45 11.21
C ARG A 116 -9.85 1.27 10.63
N THR A 117 -9.37 0.83 9.48
CA THR A 117 -8.27 1.51 8.80
C THR A 117 -8.60 1.70 7.33
N SER A 118 -8.06 2.77 6.75
CA SER A 118 -8.13 3.03 5.32
C SER A 118 -6.70 3.23 4.80
N PRO A 119 -5.99 2.15 4.42
CA PRO A 119 -4.61 2.24 3.97
C PRO A 119 -4.46 3.18 2.77
N ARG A 120 -3.31 3.86 2.66
CA ARG A 120 -2.96 4.71 1.51
C ARG A 120 -1.57 4.41 1.01
N HIS A 121 -1.39 4.54 -0.30
CA HIS A 121 -0.12 4.32 -0.96
C HIS A 121 0.64 5.63 -1.12
N TYR A 122 1.93 5.62 -0.78
CA TYR A 122 2.83 6.74 -0.98
C TYR A 122 4.15 6.22 -1.56
N THR A 123 4.64 6.84 -2.63
CA THR A 123 5.91 6.45 -3.24
C THR A 123 7.02 6.44 -2.20
N CYS A 124 7.85 5.40 -2.21
CA CYS A 124 9.00 5.30 -1.34
C CYS A 124 10.06 6.30 -1.79
N THR A 125 10.48 7.18 -0.89
CA THR A 125 11.44 8.26 -1.17
C THR A 125 12.75 8.12 -0.41
N SER A 126 12.93 7.04 0.38
CA SER A 126 14.21 6.74 1.02
C SER A 126 15.23 6.25 -0.02
N PRO A 127 16.54 6.33 0.26
CA PRO A 127 17.52 5.59 -0.51
C PRO A 127 17.27 4.08 -0.43
N VAL A 128 17.51 3.36 -1.53
CA VAL A 128 17.48 1.89 -1.55
C VAL A 128 18.59 1.35 -0.63
N GLY A 129 18.27 0.35 0.20
CA GLY A 129 19.20 -0.26 1.15
C GLY A 129 19.38 0.52 2.47
N ALA A 130 18.63 1.62 2.68
CA ALA A 130 18.61 2.33 3.96
C ALA A 130 18.02 1.45 5.08
N ASP A 131 18.39 1.74 6.33
CA ASP A 131 17.83 1.12 7.54
C ASP A 131 16.49 1.73 7.99
N PHE A 132 15.87 2.51 7.11
CA PHE A 132 14.60 3.20 7.30
C PHE A 132 13.83 3.28 5.99
N LEU A 133 12.54 3.56 6.10
CA LEU A 133 11.67 3.85 4.97
C LEU A 133 11.19 5.28 5.05
N GLN A 134 11.00 5.92 3.90
CA GLN A 134 10.46 7.28 3.83
C GLN A 134 9.38 7.40 2.77
N CYS A 135 8.43 8.29 3.01
CA CYS A 135 7.57 8.81 1.96
C CYS A 135 7.31 10.31 2.15
N THR A 136 6.84 10.96 1.09
CA THR A 136 6.47 12.37 1.09
C THR A 136 4.98 12.50 0.82
N ILE A 137 4.27 13.19 1.71
CA ILE A 137 2.81 13.26 1.77
C ILE A 137 2.40 14.71 1.66
N LYS A 138 1.52 15.01 0.70
CA LYS A 138 0.86 16.32 0.56
C LYS A 138 -0.46 16.35 1.32
N LYS A 139 -0.75 17.46 1.99
CA LYS A 139 -2.06 17.73 2.59
C LYS A 139 -3.10 17.91 1.48
N VAL A 140 -4.17 17.13 1.54
CA VAL A 140 -5.29 17.22 0.58
C VAL A 140 -6.52 17.64 1.36
N GLU A 141 -7.19 18.69 0.90
CA GLU A 141 -8.43 19.17 1.52
C GLU A 141 -9.47 18.03 1.57
N GLY A 142 -10.07 17.80 2.74
CA GLY A 142 -11.00 16.70 2.97
C GLY A 142 -10.39 15.28 3.04
N GLY A 143 -9.08 15.12 2.81
CA GLY A 143 -8.43 13.81 2.83
C GLY A 143 -8.15 13.26 4.24
N THR A 144 -8.73 12.12 4.62
CA THR A 144 -8.58 11.56 5.99
C THR A 144 -7.12 11.29 6.39
N MET A 145 -6.38 10.49 5.63
CA MET A 145 -5.00 10.10 5.96
C MET A 145 -4.03 11.28 5.89
N SER A 146 -4.11 12.09 4.84
CA SER A 146 -3.17 13.20 4.66
C SER A 146 -3.35 14.28 5.71
N ASN A 147 -4.59 14.64 6.07
CA ASN A 147 -4.85 15.58 7.17
C ASN A 147 -4.36 15.00 8.51
N TYR A 148 -4.63 13.73 8.81
CA TYR A 148 -4.12 13.09 10.02
C TYR A 148 -2.58 13.16 10.12
N VAL A 149 -1.87 12.83 9.03
CA VAL A 149 -0.41 12.95 8.97
C VAL A 149 0.06 14.37 9.27
N HIS A 150 -0.63 15.38 8.74
CA HIS A 150 -0.20 16.78 8.90
C HIS A 150 -0.56 17.35 10.28
N GLU A 151 -1.68 16.93 10.85
CA GLU A 151 -2.28 17.56 12.03
C GLU A 151 -2.01 16.77 13.31
N HIS A 152 -1.90 15.45 13.24
CA HIS A 152 -1.89 14.56 14.42
C HIS A 152 -0.69 13.64 14.52
N LEU A 153 -0.10 13.21 13.41
CA LEU A 153 1.08 12.33 13.45
C LEU A 153 2.28 13.10 14.05
N ARG A 154 3.01 12.45 14.96
CA ARG A 154 4.21 12.99 15.60
C ARG A 154 5.33 11.96 15.59
N GLU A 155 6.56 12.44 15.77
CA GLU A 155 7.70 11.57 16.03
C GLU A 155 7.46 10.71 17.29
N GLY A 156 7.90 9.45 17.25
CA GLY A 156 7.63 8.44 18.27
C GLY A 156 6.29 7.69 18.09
N HIS A 157 5.36 8.16 17.24
CA HIS A 157 4.12 7.42 16.99
C HIS A 157 4.39 6.09 16.28
N ARG A 158 3.59 5.06 16.62
CA ARG A 158 3.55 3.79 15.89
C ARG A 158 2.59 3.87 14.71
N VAL A 159 3.00 3.30 13.59
CA VAL A 159 2.18 3.10 12.39
C VAL A 159 2.38 1.68 11.87
N THR A 160 1.55 1.25 10.92
CA THR A 160 1.77 -0.03 10.23
C THR A 160 2.02 0.19 8.75
N LEU A 161 3.02 -0.49 8.21
CA LEU A 161 3.41 -0.43 6.80
C LEU A 161 3.28 -1.80 6.14
N ALA A 162 2.80 -1.85 4.91
CA ALA A 162 3.10 -2.96 4.01
C ALA A 162 4.43 -2.69 3.29
N ALA A 163 5.14 -3.76 2.92
CA ALA A 163 6.41 -3.68 2.23
C ALA A 163 6.30 -2.92 0.89
N PRO A 164 7.40 -2.30 0.42
CA PRO A 164 7.44 -1.64 -0.89
C PRO A 164 6.92 -2.54 -2.03
N LEU A 165 5.92 -2.05 -2.75
CA LEU A 165 5.25 -2.74 -3.84
C LEU A 165 5.03 -1.82 -5.04
N GLY A 166 4.64 -2.41 -6.17
CA GLY A 166 4.31 -1.68 -7.39
C GLY A 166 5.22 -2.05 -8.56
N ILE A 167 4.66 -1.89 -9.76
CA ILE A 167 5.30 -2.23 -11.04
C ILE A 167 5.85 -1.01 -11.79
N PHE A 168 5.41 0.20 -11.41
CA PHE A 168 5.94 1.44 -11.97
C PHE A 168 7.31 1.71 -11.35
N THR A 169 8.35 1.34 -12.08
CA THR A 169 9.73 1.31 -11.56
C THR A 169 10.72 1.82 -12.60
N ALA A 170 11.86 2.31 -12.12
CA ALA A 170 13.00 2.58 -12.99
C ALA A 170 13.47 1.27 -13.67
N PRO A 171 13.91 1.33 -14.94
CA PRO A 171 14.45 0.14 -15.61
C PRO A 171 15.71 -0.34 -14.88
N GLU A 172 15.89 -1.67 -14.83
CA GLU A 172 17.06 -2.28 -14.17
C GLU A 172 18.38 -1.82 -14.78
N THR A 173 18.40 -1.61 -16.09
CA THR A 173 19.55 -1.06 -16.80
C THR A 173 19.33 0.43 -17.03
N PRO A 174 20.25 1.31 -16.57
CA PRO A 174 20.15 2.73 -16.84
C PRO A 174 20.16 3.01 -18.35
N THR A 175 19.08 3.62 -18.83
CA THR A 175 18.96 4.13 -20.20
C THR A 175 18.62 5.62 -20.16
N PRO A 176 18.95 6.43 -21.18
CA PRO A 176 18.49 7.80 -21.26
C PRO A 176 16.97 7.87 -21.05
N ALA A 177 16.54 8.69 -20.09
CA ALA A 177 15.15 8.77 -19.66
C ALA A 177 14.73 10.24 -19.44
N VAL A 178 13.43 10.49 -19.64
CA VAL A 178 12.80 11.78 -19.30
C VAL A 178 11.89 11.54 -18.10
N LEU A 179 12.14 12.23 -17.00
CA LEU A 179 11.28 12.20 -15.81
C LEU A 179 10.36 13.42 -15.83
N MET A 180 9.06 13.19 -15.93
CA MET A 180 8.04 14.25 -15.94
C MET A 180 7.18 14.14 -14.68
N SER A 181 7.07 15.24 -13.93
CA SER A 181 6.25 15.33 -12.72
C SER A 181 5.55 16.69 -12.66
N ALA A 182 4.34 16.73 -12.11
CA ALA A 182 3.58 17.96 -11.89
C ALA A 182 3.08 18.00 -10.43
N GLY A 183 3.92 18.56 -9.54
CA GLY A 183 3.64 18.56 -8.11
C GLY A 183 3.57 17.14 -7.51
N ILE A 184 2.82 17.04 -6.42
CA ILE A 184 2.33 15.80 -5.79
C ILE A 184 0.81 15.97 -5.65
#